data_AF-A0A353WJ78-F1
#
_entry.id   AF-A0A353WJ78-F1
#
_cell.length_a   1.000
_cell.length_b   1.000
_cell.length_c   1.000
_cell.angle_alpha   90.00
_cell.angle_beta   90.00
_cell.angle_gamma   90.00
#
_symmetry.space_group_name_H-M   'P 1'
#
loop_
_entity.id
_entity.type
_entity.pdbx_description
1 polymer ?
#
loop_
_entity_poly.entity_id
_entity_poly.type
_entity_poly.pdbx_seq_one_letter_code
_entity_poly.pdbx_strand_id
1 'polypeptide(L)'
;MLEIVRQLKKTNPDLKEREIEGVLFILKNNLGYGARSENNSGSSFGLKNNELITLTGLPKETLKIFKSSMSNLLEKSEEYIKLNEEGIKQLSSLDLRPYLWTLVD
;
A
#
# COMPACT_ATOMS: atom_id res chain seq x y z
N MET A 1 7.45 -3.96 -16.75
CA MET A 1 6.83 -2.79 -16.08
C MET A 1 5.42 -3.19 -15.68
N LEU A 2 5.02 -3.04 -14.42
CA LEU A 2 3.77 -3.60 -13.89
C LEU A 2 2.56 -2.80 -14.40
N GLU A 3 1.58 -3.47 -15.00
CA GLU A 3 0.41 -2.80 -15.62
C GLU A 3 -0.41 -2.01 -14.58
N ILE A 4 -0.54 -2.55 -13.36
CA ILE A 4 -1.22 -1.88 -12.25
C ILE A 4 -0.51 -0.59 -11.84
N VAL A 5 0.82 -0.55 -11.81
CA VAL A 5 1.60 0.65 -11.45
C VAL A 5 1.34 1.74 -12.49
N ARG A 6 1.27 1.36 -13.76
CA ARG A 6 0.99 2.27 -14.86
C ARG A 6 -0.45 2.81 -14.82
N GLN A 7 -1.43 1.99 -14.45
CA GLN A 7 -2.81 2.44 -14.23
C GLN A 7 -2.91 3.39 -13.04
N LEU A 8 -2.31 3.04 -11.91
CA LEU A 8 -2.29 3.90 -10.71
C LEU A 8 -1.55 5.21 -10.97
N LYS A 9 -0.48 5.19 -11.78
CA LYS A 9 0.26 6.38 -12.20
C LYS A 9 -0.57 7.32 -13.09
N LYS A 10 -1.47 6.79 -13.92
CA LYS A 10 -2.40 7.62 -14.71
C LYS A 10 -3.40 8.36 -13.82
N THR A 11 -3.88 7.71 -12.76
CA THR A 11 -4.84 8.30 -11.83
C THR A 11 -4.17 9.18 -10.77
N ASN A 12 -2.89 8.93 -10.48
CA ASN A 12 -2.09 9.66 -9.50
C ASN A 12 -0.83 10.23 -10.19
N PRO A 13 -0.97 11.30 -10.99
CA PRO A 13 0.16 11.90 -11.70
C PRO A 13 1.25 12.40 -10.74
N ASP A 14 0.89 12.79 -9.52
CA ASP A 14 1.80 13.27 -8.47
C ASP A 14 2.75 12.18 -7.93
N LEU A 15 2.34 10.91 -7.92
CA LEU A 15 3.14 9.81 -7.37
C LEU A 15 4.09 9.24 -8.42
N LYS A 16 5.36 9.07 -8.12
CA LYS A 16 6.30 8.33 -8.99
C LYS A 16 5.96 6.85 -9.02
N GLU A 17 6.35 6.15 -10.09
CA GLU A 17 6.12 4.71 -10.21
C GLU A 17 6.76 3.92 -9.06
N ARG A 18 7.94 4.36 -8.59
CA ARG A 18 8.63 3.76 -7.45
C ARG A 18 7.88 3.96 -6.13
N GLU A 19 7.23 5.11 -5.96
CA GLU A 19 6.39 5.41 -4.80
C GLU A 19 5.16 4.51 -4.79
N ILE A 20 4.48 4.38 -5.94
CA ILE A 20 3.35 3.46 -6.12
C ILE A 20 3.76 2.02 -5.80
N GLU A 21 4.88 1.56 -6.36
CA GLU A 21 5.41 0.22 -6.10
C GLU A 21 5.72 0.01 -4.62
N GLY A 22 6.28 1.01 -3.95
CA GLY A 22 6.51 1.05 -2.51
C GLY A 22 5.24 0.93 -1.68
N VAL A 23 4.20 1.70 -2.01
CA VAL A 23 2.90 1.63 -1.33
C VAL A 23 2.28 0.23 -1.51
N LEU A 24 2.30 -0.31 -2.73
CA LEU A 24 1.82 -1.66 -3.02
C LEU A 24 2.60 -2.72 -2.23
N PHE A 25 3.92 -2.58 -2.12
CA PHE A 25 4.76 -3.47 -1.33
C PHE A 25 4.39 -3.43 0.16
N ILE A 26 4.15 -2.23 0.72
CA ILE A 26 3.71 -2.05 2.11
C ILE A 26 2.35 -2.71 2.36
N LEU A 27 1.39 -2.53 1.44
CA LEU A 27 0.06 -3.14 1.53
C LEU A 27 0.12 -4.67 1.40
N LYS A 28 0.92 -5.19 0.46
CA LYS A 28 1.14 -6.63 0.27
C LYS A 28 1.69 -7.30 1.52
N ASN A 29 2.71 -6.67 2.12
CA ASN A 29 3.39 -7.21 3.30
C ASN A 29 2.75 -6.74 4.63
N ASN A 30 1.65 -5.97 4.57
CA ASN A 30 0.96 -5.37 5.72
C ASN A 30 1.92 -4.67 6.71
N LEU A 31 2.95 -3.94 6.27
CA LEU A 31 4.06 -3.43 7.11
C LEU A 31 3.70 -2.29 8.11
N GLY A 32 2.47 -2.21 8.62
CA GLY A 32 2.11 -1.24 9.67
C GLY A 32 2.92 -1.46 10.96
N TYR A 33 2.97 -0.47 11.87
CA TYR A 33 3.68 -0.61 13.16
C TYR A 33 3.21 -1.80 14.03
N GLY A 34 2.08 -2.44 13.70
CA GLY A 34 1.61 -3.69 14.31
C GLY A 34 2.07 -4.99 13.62
N ALA A 35 2.80 -4.92 12.52
CA ALA A 35 3.24 -6.08 11.72
C ALA A 35 4.70 -6.50 11.97
N ARG A 36 5.42 -5.81 12.86
CA ARG A 36 6.66 -6.33 13.43
C ARG A 36 6.32 -7.36 14.52
N SER A 37 5.90 -8.55 14.10
CA SER A 37 6.11 -9.75 14.91
C SER A 37 6.97 -10.70 14.09
N GLU A 38 8.25 -10.81 14.46
CA GLU A 38 9.25 -11.70 13.88
C GLU A 38 8.89 -13.19 13.98
N ASN A 39 7.73 -13.55 14.51
CA ASN A 39 7.33 -14.94 14.65
C ASN A 39 5.85 -15.06 14.29
N ASN A 40 5.55 -15.97 13.36
CA ASN A 40 4.22 -16.50 13.05
C ASN A 40 3.20 -16.34 14.19
N SER A 41 2.24 -15.40 14.05
CA SER A 41 0.84 -15.52 14.47
C SER A 41 0.14 -14.14 14.56
N GLY A 42 -0.87 -13.94 13.71
CA GLY A 42 -2.13 -13.36 14.17
C GLY A 42 -2.18 -11.88 14.54
N SER A 43 -1.79 -10.98 13.65
CA SER A 43 -2.35 -9.61 13.69
C SER A 43 -3.26 -9.40 12.48
N SER A 44 -4.54 -9.77 12.64
CA SER A 44 -5.66 -9.53 11.70
C SER A 44 -5.97 -8.05 11.45
N PHE A 45 -5.14 -7.13 11.94
CA PHE A 45 -5.38 -5.69 11.87
C PHE A 45 -4.70 -5.14 10.62
N GLY A 46 -5.51 -4.68 9.66
CA GLY A 46 -4.99 -4.05 8.45
C GLY A 46 -4.26 -2.73 8.73
N LEU A 47 -3.74 -2.12 7.68
CA LEU A 47 -2.89 -0.94 7.79
C LEU A 47 -3.74 0.32 8.04
N LYS A 48 -3.54 1.05 9.14
CA LYS A 48 -4.30 2.29 9.39
C LYS A 48 -3.90 3.38 8.41
N ASN A 49 -4.81 4.31 8.16
CA ASN A 49 -4.55 5.41 7.24
C ASN A 49 -3.39 6.33 7.71
N ASN A 50 -3.29 6.58 9.01
CA ASN A 50 -2.17 7.33 9.60
C ASN A 50 -0.84 6.58 9.47
N GLU A 51 -0.85 5.26 9.61
CA GLU A 51 0.35 4.43 9.46
C GLU A 51 0.88 4.49 8.04
N LEU A 52 -0.01 4.45 7.05
CA LEU A 52 0.40 4.58 5.65
C LEU A 52 1.01 5.96 5.38
N ILE A 53 0.46 7.03 5.97
CA ILE A 53 1.04 8.38 5.90
C ILE A 53 2.44 8.39 6.51
N THR A 54 2.62 7.84 7.72
CA THR A 54 3.93 7.80 8.39
C THR A 54 4.96 6.98 7.62
N LEU A 55 4.57 5.82 7.08
CA LEU A 55 5.49 4.94 6.35
C LEU A 55 5.92 5.50 4.99
N THR A 56 5.03 6.25 4.33
CA THR A 56 5.26 6.74 2.97
C THR A 56 5.62 8.23 2.93
N GLY A 57 5.38 8.98 4.00
CA GLY A 57 5.48 10.45 3.99
C GLY A 57 4.52 11.13 3.00
N LEU A 58 3.59 10.38 2.38
CA LEU A 58 2.70 10.91 1.36
C LEU A 58 1.55 11.72 1.98
N PRO A 59 1.07 12.77 1.29
CA PRO A 59 -0.09 13.52 1.73
C PRO A 59 -1.32 12.62 1.87
N LYS A 60 -2.16 12.91 2.88
CA LYS A 60 -3.44 12.21 3.07
C LYS A 60 -4.33 12.27 1.84
N GLU A 61 -4.32 13.40 1.12
CA GLU A 61 -5.07 13.58 -0.13
C GLU A 61 -4.58 12.62 -1.22
N THR A 62 -3.26 12.56 -1.43
CA THR A 62 -2.63 11.66 -2.39
C THR A 62 -2.92 10.19 -2.08
N LEU A 63 -2.81 9.78 -0.81
CA LEU A 63 -3.16 8.42 -0.40
C LEU A 63 -4.67 8.14 -0.54
N LYS A 64 -5.53 9.15 -0.38
CA LYS A 64 -6.97 9.01 -0.58
C LYS A 64 -7.29 8.76 -2.05
N ILE A 65 -6.68 9.51 -2.97
CA ILE A 65 -6.82 9.30 -4.42
C ILE A 65 -6.26 7.92 -4.81
N PHE A 66 -5.08 7.57 -4.28
CA PHE A 66 -4.44 6.28 -4.52
C PHE A 66 -5.36 5.12 -4.12
N LYS A 67 -5.86 5.12 -2.88
CA LYS A 67 -6.80 4.10 -2.41
C LYS A 67 -8.09 4.08 -3.22
N SER A 68 -8.61 5.23 -3.62
CA SER A 68 -9.79 5.30 -4.47
C SER A 68 -9.53 4.63 -5.83
N SER A 69 -8.33 4.83 -6.39
CA SER A 69 -7.93 4.25 -7.68
C SER A 69 -7.71 2.73 -7.64
N MET A 70 -7.40 2.17 -6.47
CA MET A 70 -7.31 0.73 -6.24
C MET A 70 -8.41 0.20 -5.31
N SER A 71 -9.52 0.93 -5.17
CA SER A 71 -10.59 0.58 -4.23
C SER A 71 -11.20 -0.80 -4.53
N ASN A 72 -11.18 -1.22 -5.80
CA ASN A 72 -11.56 -2.56 -6.24
C ASN A 72 -10.65 -3.69 -5.73
N LEU A 73 -9.42 -3.37 -5.31
CA LEU A 73 -8.41 -4.32 -4.79
C LEU A 73 -8.28 -4.24 -3.26
N LEU A 74 -8.97 -3.28 -2.64
CA LEU A 74 -9.01 -3.10 -1.21
C LEU A 74 -10.25 -3.76 -0.62
N GLU A 75 -10.12 -4.21 0.62
CA GLU A 75 -11.24 -4.64 1.44
C GLU A 75 -12.08 -3.40 1.81
N LYS A 76 -13.42 -3.55 1.83
CA LYS A 76 -14.33 -2.48 2.23
C LYS A 76 -14.29 -2.29 3.74
N SER A 77 -13.21 -1.66 4.22
CA SER A 77 -12.99 -1.34 5.62
C SER A 77 -12.66 0.15 5.74
N GLU A 78 -13.44 0.87 6.55
CA GLU A 78 -13.21 2.31 6.80
C GLU A 78 -12.05 2.53 7.78
N GLU A 79 -11.82 1.57 8.67
CA GLU A 79 -10.84 1.67 9.76
C GLU A 79 -9.44 1.21 9.33
N TYR A 80 -9.36 0.26 8.41
CA TYR A 80 -8.12 -0.37 7.97
C TYR A 80 -8.01 -0.49 6.46
N ILE A 81 -6.80 -0.33 5.95
CA ILE A 81 -6.45 -0.51 4.55
C ILE A 81 -5.85 -1.90 4.45
N LYS A 82 -6.60 -2.81 3.81
CA LYS A 82 -6.20 -4.18 3.58
C LYS A 82 -6.54 -4.55 2.16
N LEU A 83 -5.71 -5.39 1.54
CA LEU A 83 -6.01 -5.94 0.22
C LEU A 83 -7.09 -7.02 0.35
N ASN A 84 -8.04 -7.02 -0.59
CA ASN A 84 -8.98 -8.13 -0.71
C ASN A 84 -8.31 -9.33 -1.40
N GLU A 85 -8.99 -10.47 -1.49
CA GLU A 85 -8.43 -11.69 -2.09
C GLU A 85 -7.94 -11.48 -3.53
N GLU A 86 -8.62 -10.65 -4.31
CA GLU A 86 -8.20 -10.31 -5.68
C GLU A 86 -6.96 -9.43 -5.69
N GLY A 87 -6.90 -8.41 -4.85
CA GLY A 87 -5.72 -7.59 -4.62
C GLY A 87 -4.52 -8.43 -4.18
N ILE A 88 -4.71 -9.35 -3.24
CA ILE A 88 -3.66 -10.26 -2.79
C ILE A 88 -3.18 -11.13 -3.96
N LYS A 89 -4.07 -11.73 -4.76
CA LYS A 89 -3.69 -12.53 -5.93
C LYS A 89 -2.93 -11.70 -6.96
N GLN A 90 -3.44 -10.50 -7.29
CA GLN A 90 -2.79 -9.60 -8.24
C GLN A 90 -1.41 -9.19 -7.72
N LEU A 91 -1.30 -8.64 -6.51
CA LEU A 91 -0.02 -8.22 -5.93
C LEU A 91 0.93 -9.39 -5.63
N SER A 92 0.44 -10.60 -5.36
CA SER A 92 1.28 -11.79 -5.20
C SER A 92 1.96 -12.18 -6.50
N SER A 93 1.27 -12.01 -7.63
CA SER A 93 1.84 -12.24 -8.96
C SER A 93 2.80 -11.13 -9.40
N LEU A 94 2.91 -10.02 -8.66
CA LEU A 94 3.78 -8.90 -8.98
C LEU A 94 5.07 -8.96 -8.16
N ASP A 95 6.18 -8.77 -8.86
CA ASP A 95 7.52 -8.62 -8.29
C ASP A 95 7.71 -7.17 -7.79
N LEU A 96 6.94 -6.81 -6.76
CA LEU A 96 6.97 -5.48 -6.14
C LEU A 96 8.25 -5.32 -5.34
N ARG A 97 8.96 -4.21 -5.53
CA ARG A 97 10.16 -3.91 -4.77
C ARG A 97 9.85 -3.01 -3.57
N PRO A 98 10.54 -3.23 -2.44
CA PRO A 98 10.48 -2.27 -1.35
C PRO A 98 11.00 -0.92 -1.85
N TYR A 99 10.26 0.13 -1.53
CA TYR A 99 10.74 1.49 -1.71
C TYR A 99 11.24 2.01 -0.37
N LEU A 100 12.49 2.48 -0.35
CA LEU A 100 13.04 3.13 0.82
C LEU A 100 12.48 4.56 0.84
N TRP A 101 11.37 4.74 1.55
CA TRP A 101 10.95 6.06 1.97
C TRP A 101 11.99 6.53 2.97
N THR A 102 12.90 7.40 2.53
CA THR A 102 13.76 8.13 3.46
C THR A 102 12.81 8.96 4.31
N LEU A 103 12.48 8.45 5.50
CA LEU A 103 12.00 9.24 6.62
C LEU A 103 13.06 10.33 6.77
N VAL A 104 12.76 11.52 6.25
CA VAL A 104 13.57 12.68 6.55
C VAL A 104 13.34 12.93 8.03
N ASP A 105 14.45 12.76 8.75
CA ASP A 105 14.70 12.91 10.20
C ASP A 105 13.79 13.93 10.92
#